data_AF-X0PA89-F1
#
_entry.id   AF-X0PA89-F1
#
_cell.length_a   1.000
_cell.length_b   1.000
_cell.length_c   1.000
_cell.angle_alpha   90.00
_cell.angle_beta   90.00
_cell.angle_gamma   90.00
#
_symmetry.space_group_name_H-M   'P 1'
#
loop_
_entity.id
_entity.type
_entity.pdbx_description
1 polymer ?
#
loop_
_entity_poly.entity_id
_entity_poly.type
_entity_poly.pdbx_seq_one_letter_code
_entity_poly.pdbx_strand_id
1 'polypeptide(L)'
;MKKWIWIVITIVIAASVGGYAYARHSQNEKLYNDSMQRASLQISNKRYIAAETSFTNALKRKPNDKKATRLLGQTQNYLAANDSFNDRDYESAKDGYQSVVDAKNGNETLKDRSKNKLATIKTIQGNIKKYNQIYNQALNETGEGNYTKSNSTLNKIFTDPTAKQNYYKAILKKAKQLRAKNNAALTGSPTGDTGATTPAGSSSTSSSFGPTSSTSSSVNTPNVAPNSSASLTPSEKKAAKAYKGSNEYTVNPKKNQINGKQITASQVTSARKQISAAGIDSNAMSDQDVKNIIKGAHDQHESIGQYVKERYK
;
A
#
# COMPACT_ATOMS: atom_id res chain seq x y z
N MET A 1 5.65 18.93 22.39
CA MET A 1 6.60 19.21 21.29
C MET A 1 6.58 18.05 20.29
N LYS A 2 6.42 18.32 18.98
CA LYS A 2 6.89 17.49 17.85
C LYS A 2 6.50 18.17 16.52
N LYS A 3 7.23 19.24 16.17
CA LYS A 3 7.12 20.00 14.90
C LYS A 3 7.96 19.38 13.74
N TRP A 4 8.23 18.08 13.75
CA TRP A 4 9.37 17.52 13.00
C TRP A 4 9.03 16.57 11.83
N ILE A 5 7.80 16.57 11.31
CA ILE A 5 7.42 15.70 10.17
C ILE A 5 7.44 16.40 8.79
N TRP A 6 7.74 17.71 8.73
CA TRP A 6 7.71 18.45 7.45
C TRP A 6 9.08 18.59 6.76
N ILE A 7 10.19 18.29 7.44
CA ILE A 7 11.55 18.62 6.94
C ILE A 7 12.15 17.50 6.07
N VAL A 8 11.69 16.25 6.21
CA VAL A 8 12.28 15.11 5.46
C VAL A 8 11.86 15.10 3.98
N ILE A 9 10.65 15.58 3.65
CA ILE A 9 10.15 15.61 2.27
C ILE A 9 10.92 16.63 1.41
N THR A 10 11.40 17.73 2.00
CA THR A 10 12.11 18.79 1.27
C THR A 10 13.55 18.41 0.92
N ILE A 11 14.22 17.61 1.76
CA ILE A 11 15.62 17.21 1.56
C ILE A 11 15.74 16.07 0.52
N VAL A 12 14.73 15.20 0.42
CA VAL A 12 14.67 14.12 -0.59
C VAL A 12 14.54 14.67 -2.03
N ILE A 13 13.93 15.85 -2.19
CA ILE A 13 13.78 16.51 -3.49
C ILE A 13 15.13 17.01 -4.03
N ALA A 14 16.08 17.40 -3.17
CA ALA A 14 17.38 17.94 -3.63
C ALA A 14 18.38 16.84 -4.06
N ALA A 15 18.32 15.65 -3.46
CA ALA A 15 19.26 14.56 -3.76
C ALA A 15 18.86 13.69 -4.97
N SER A 16 17.63 13.82 -5.46
CA SER A 16 17.07 13.01 -6.56
C SER A 16 17.34 13.59 -7.97
N VAL A 17 18.01 14.75 -8.06
CA VAL A 17 18.06 15.60 -9.27
C VAL A 17 19.38 15.48 -10.06
N GLY A 18 20.28 14.60 -9.65
CA GLY A 18 21.59 14.45 -10.27
C GLY A 18 21.56 13.75 -11.63
N GLY A 19 21.39 14.51 -12.70
CA GLY A 19 21.86 14.15 -14.04
C GLY A 19 20.79 13.89 -15.09
N TYR A 20 20.09 14.94 -15.54
CA TYR A 20 19.53 14.93 -16.90
C TYR A 20 19.96 16.17 -17.65
N ALA A 21 20.64 15.93 -18.77
CA ALA A 21 21.18 16.92 -19.68
C ALA A 21 20.11 17.97 -20.05
N TYR A 22 20.44 19.23 -19.82
CA TYR A 22 19.69 20.38 -20.27
C TYR A 22 19.77 20.47 -21.80
N ALA A 23 18.77 19.93 -22.50
CA ALA A 23 18.57 20.17 -23.92
C ALA A 23 17.10 20.56 -24.20
N ARG A 24 16.93 21.74 -24.84
CA ARG A 24 15.68 22.41 -25.31
C ARG A 24 14.56 22.59 -24.27
N HIS A 25 14.57 23.77 -23.64
CA HIS A 25 13.58 24.23 -22.65
C HIS A 25 12.11 24.07 -23.10
N SER A 26 11.78 24.34 -24.37
CA SER A 26 10.40 24.26 -24.86
C SER A 26 9.85 22.83 -24.93
N GLN A 27 10.69 21.84 -25.26
CA GLN A 27 10.29 20.44 -25.26
C GLN A 27 10.08 19.94 -23.83
N ASN A 28 10.96 20.32 -22.90
CA ASN A 28 10.77 19.99 -21.48
C ASN A 28 9.52 20.64 -20.87
N GLU A 29 9.17 21.85 -21.30
CA GLU A 29 7.93 22.53 -20.88
C GLU A 29 6.68 21.76 -21.33
N LYS A 30 6.63 21.35 -22.60
CA LYS A 30 5.53 20.57 -23.16
C LYS A 30 5.39 19.23 -22.43
N LEU A 31 6.49 18.47 -22.27
CA LEU A 31 6.44 17.16 -21.62
C LEU A 31 6.07 17.27 -20.13
N TYR A 32 6.46 18.34 -19.45
CA TYR A 32 5.98 18.66 -18.11
C TYR A 32 4.46 18.86 -18.10
N ASN A 33 3.93 19.73 -18.97
CA ASN A 33 2.51 20.03 -19.04
C ASN A 33 1.67 18.80 -19.38
N ASP A 34 2.10 18.00 -20.37
CA ASP A 34 1.46 16.74 -20.75
C ASP A 34 1.41 15.75 -19.57
N SER A 35 2.49 15.68 -18.79
CA SER A 35 2.57 14.82 -17.60
C SER A 35 1.63 15.29 -16.49
N MET A 36 1.54 16.60 -16.25
CA MET A 36 0.62 17.20 -15.27
C MET A 36 -0.86 16.99 -15.64
N GLN A 37 -1.20 17.15 -16.93
CA GLN A 37 -2.55 16.89 -17.45
C GLN A 37 -2.89 15.41 -17.34
N ARG A 38 -1.98 14.52 -17.76
CA ARG A 38 -2.14 13.06 -17.63
C ARG A 38 -2.37 12.67 -16.17
N ALA A 39 -1.59 13.21 -15.23
CA ALA A 39 -1.77 12.92 -13.81
C ALA A 39 -3.18 13.30 -13.32
N SER A 40 -3.68 14.47 -13.72
CA SER A 40 -5.02 14.94 -13.37
C SER A 40 -6.11 14.05 -13.97
N LEU A 41 -5.96 13.64 -15.23
CA LEU A 41 -6.85 12.68 -15.89
C LEU A 41 -6.86 11.32 -15.16
N GLN A 42 -5.69 10.83 -14.76
CA GLN A 42 -5.58 9.57 -14.03
C GLN A 42 -6.22 9.66 -12.62
N ILE A 43 -6.12 10.81 -11.94
CA ILE A 43 -6.92 11.06 -10.72
C ILE A 43 -8.41 10.93 -11.03
N SER A 44 -8.91 11.62 -12.05
CA SER A 44 -10.33 11.56 -12.44
C SER A 44 -10.77 10.11 -12.67
N ASN A 45 -9.94 9.33 -13.38
CA ASN A 45 -10.16 7.92 -13.69
C ASN A 45 -9.86 6.96 -12.52
N LYS A 46 -9.56 7.47 -11.31
CA LYS A 46 -9.24 6.69 -10.10
C LYS A 46 -7.99 5.79 -10.25
N ARG A 47 -7.14 6.05 -11.24
CA ARG A 47 -5.86 5.35 -11.49
C ARG A 47 -4.73 6.06 -10.73
N TYR A 48 -4.79 6.05 -9.40
CA TYR A 48 -3.92 6.87 -8.54
C TYR A 48 -2.42 6.56 -8.66
N ILE A 49 -2.05 5.29 -8.85
CA ILE A 49 -0.64 4.88 -9.08
C ILE A 49 -0.13 5.45 -10.42
N ALA A 50 -0.97 5.45 -11.46
CA ALA A 50 -0.63 6.06 -12.75
C ALA A 50 -0.54 7.60 -12.66
N ALA A 51 -1.35 8.21 -11.79
CA ALA A 51 -1.25 9.64 -11.49
C ALA A 51 0.06 9.99 -10.79
N GLU A 52 0.46 9.20 -9.77
CA GLU A 52 1.74 9.34 -9.07
C GLU A 52 2.93 9.25 -10.03
N THR A 53 2.92 8.24 -10.92
CA THR A 53 3.93 8.08 -11.98
C THR A 53 3.98 9.32 -12.88
N SER A 54 2.83 9.85 -13.27
CA SER A 54 2.73 11.02 -14.14
C SER A 54 3.26 12.29 -13.46
N PHE A 55 2.96 12.52 -12.18
CA PHE A 55 3.54 13.65 -11.43
C PHE A 55 5.05 13.50 -11.22
N THR A 56 5.52 12.28 -10.97
CA THR A 56 6.95 11.98 -10.88
C THR A 56 7.66 12.31 -12.19
N ASN A 57 7.06 11.95 -13.33
CA ASN A 57 7.59 12.31 -14.65
C ASN A 57 7.57 13.82 -14.90
N ALA A 58 6.56 14.55 -14.41
CA ALA A 58 6.56 16.01 -14.45
C ALA A 58 7.75 16.58 -13.65
N LEU A 59 8.01 16.07 -12.44
CA LEU A 59 9.15 16.50 -11.62
C LEU A 59 10.50 16.12 -12.23
N LYS A 60 10.62 15.03 -12.97
CA LYS A 60 11.85 14.75 -13.76
C LYS A 60 12.16 15.85 -14.77
N ARG A 61 11.14 16.56 -15.28
CA ARG A 61 11.31 17.71 -16.21
C ARG A 61 11.45 19.04 -15.49
N LYS A 62 10.78 19.21 -14.35
CA LYS A 62 10.88 20.38 -13.48
C LYS A 62 11.04 19.97 -12.01
N PRO A 63 12.27 19.66 -11.56
CA PRO A 63 12.52 19.05 -10.25
C PRO A 63 12.08 19.86 -9.04
N ASN A 64 12.03 21.18 -9.19
CA ASN A 64 11.70 22.11 -8.11
C ASN A 64 10.29 22.73 -8.25
N ASP A 65 9.43 22.17 -9.11
CA ASP A 65 8.08 22.69 -9.30
C ASP A 65 7.18 22.44 -8.07
N LYS A 66 6.87 23.52 -7.35
CA LYS A 66 6.06 23.45 -6.12
C LYS A 66 4.66 22.87 -6.36
N LYS A 67 4.09 23.05 -7.56
CA LYS A 67 2.76 22.53 -7.88
C LYS A 67 2.78 21.00 -8.04
N ALA A 68 3.67 20.48 -8.88
CA ALA A 68 3.83 19.04 -9.11
C ALA A 68 4.22 18.31 -7.83
N THR A 69 5.16 18.83 -7.04
CA THR A 69 5.55 18.24 -5.73
C THR A 69 4.35 18.13 -4.79
N ARG A 70 3.55 19.19 -4.69
CA ARG A 70 2.37 19.20 -3.82
C ARG A 70 1.31 18.19 -4.27
N LEU A 71 1.02 18.13 -5.57
CA LEU A 71 0.02 17.22 -6.12
C LEU A 71 0.46 15.75 -6.04
N LEU A 72 1.76 15.49 -6.21
CA LEU A 72 2.36 14.19 -5.95
C LEU A 72 2.16 13.77 -4.50
N GLY A 73 2.59 14.60 -3.55
CA GLY A 73 2.45 14.30 -2.12
C GLY A 73 1.00 14.12 -1.68
N GLN A 74 0.07 14.93 -2.21
CA GLN A 74 -1.36 14.76 -1.95
C GLN A 74 -1.88 13.42 -2.50
N THR A 75 -1.43 13.01 -3.69
CA THR A 75 -1.81 11.70 -4.29
C THR A 75 -1.28 10.54 -3.46
N GLN A 76 -0.04 10.63 -2.98
CA GLN A 76 0.59 9.64 -2.11
C GLN A 76 -0.13 9.51 -0.77
N ASN A 77 -0.49 10.62 -0.14
CA ASN A 77 -1.28 10.61 1.11
C ASN A 77 -2.65 9.94 0.89
N TYR A 78 -3.29 10.19 -0.26
CA TYR A 78 -4.56 9.55 -0.59
C TYR A 78 -4.43 8.03 -0.78
N LEU A 79 -3.36 7.57 -1.44
CA LEU A 79 -3.04 6.15 -1.61
C LEU A 79 -2.79 5.47 -0.26
N ALA A 80 -1.95 6.06 0.59
CA ALA A 80 -1.66 5.53 1.93
C ALA A 80 -2.92 5.49 2.82
N ALA A 81 -3.80 6.48 2.71
CA ALA A 81 -5.08 6.50 3.41
C ALA A 81 -6.04 5.40 2.92
N ASN A 82 -6.11 5.15 1.60
CA ASN A 82 -6.88 4.04 1.05
C ASN A 82 -6.37 2.69 1.53
N ASP A 83 -5.05 2.51 1.58
CA ASP A 83 -4.43 1.30 2.11
C ASP A 83 -4.82 1.07 3.56
N SER A 84 -4.66 2.10 4.41
CA SER A 84 -5.06 2.05 5.82
C SER A 84 -6.55 1.76 5.98
N PHE A 85 -7.41 2.35 5.14
CA PHE A 85 -8.85 2.12 5.14
C PHE A 85 -9.19 0.65 4.82
N ASN A 86 -8.51 0.07 3.83
CA ASN A 86 -8.70 -1.33 3.43
C ASN A 86 -8.18 -2.31 4.50
N ASP A 87 -7.09 -1.95 5.16
CA ASP A 87 -6.51 -2.67 6.29
C ASP A 87 -7.32 -2.49 7.59
N ARG A 88 -8.37 -1.65 7.55
CA ARG A 88 -9.28 -1.30 8.67
C ARG A 88 -8.60 -0.52 9.80
N ASP A 89 -7.43 0.03 9.51
CA ASP A 89 -6.80 1.03 10.37
C ASP A 89 -7.45 2.39 10.11
N TYR A 90 -8.65 2.56 10.67
CA TYR A 90 -9.49 3.73 10.41
C TYR A 90 -8.94 5.03 11.01
N GLU A 91 -8.13 4.95 12.06
CA GLU A 91 -7.46 6.14 12.62
C GLU A 91 -6.38 6.64 11.66
N SER A 92 -5.48 5.77 11.21
CA SER A 92 -4.46 6.14 10.21
C SER A 92 -5.09 6.59 8.89
N ALA A 93 -6.16 5.93 8.45
CA ALA A 93 -6.90 6.32 7.24
C ALA A 93 -7.51 7.72 7.38
N LYS A 94 -8.10 8.02 8.54
CA LYS A 94 -8.68 9.34 8.84
C LYS A 94 -7.63 10.43 8.78
N ASP A 95 -6.49 10.24 9.43
CA ASP A 95 -5.40 11.21 9.41
C ASP A 95 -4.85 11.43 7.99
N GLY A 96 -4.68 10.36 7.23
CA GLY A 96 -4.25 10.43 5.82
C GLY A 96 -5.24 11.18 4.93
N TYR A 97 -6.54 10.88 5.02
CA TYR A 97 -7.56 11.60 4.26
C TYR A 97 -7.69 13.06 4.70
N GLN A 98 -7.54 13.35 5.99
CA GLN A 98 -7.55 14.73 6.48
C GLN A 98 -6.38 15.53 5.91
N SER A 99 -5.18 14.93 5.87
CA SER A 99 -4.00 15.54 5.23
C SER A 99 -4.26 15.88 3.75
N VAL A 100 -4.99 15.02 3.02
CA VAL A 100 -5.37 15.28 1.63
C VAL A 100 -6.33 16.46 1.51
N VAL A 101 -7.30 16.57 2.43
CA VAL A 101 -8.26 17.68 2.49
C VAL A 101 -7.57 19.01 2.78
N ASP A 102 -6.63 19.00 3.73
CA ASP A 102 -5.93 20.20 4.21
C ASP A 102 -4.87 20.73 3.24
N ALA A 103 -4.57 19.98 2.17
CA ALA A 103 -3.62 20.38 1.14
C ALA A 103 -4.09 21.66 0.41
N LYS A 104 -3.55 22.81 0.80
CA LYS A 104 -3.81 24.12 0.17
C LYS A 104 -3.41 24.09 -1.31
N ASN A 105 -4.27 24.58 -2.21
CA ASN A 105 -4.03 24.56 -3.66
C ASN A 105 -3.74 23.15 -4.23
N GLY A 106 -4.28 22.10 -3.60
CA GLY A 106 -4.24 20.72 -4.08
C GLY A 106 -5.25 20.43 -5.21
N ASN A 107 -5.36 19.17 -5.59
CA ASN A 107 -6.39 18.65 -6.49
C ASN A 107 -7.72 18.53 -5.74
N GLU A 108 -8.76 19.22 -6.22
CA GLU A 108 -10.09 19.27 -5.59
C GLU A 108 -10.81 17.91 -5.62
N THR A 109 -10.66 17.13 -6.70
CA THR A 109 -11.25 15.78 -6.79
C THR A 109 -10.74 14.86 -5.69
N LEU A 110 -9.44 14.92 -5.35
CA LEU A 110 -8.88 14.16 -4.23
C LEU A 110 -9.41 14.64 -2.88
N LYS A 111 -9.59 15.95 -2.69
CA LYS A 111 -10.18 16.50 -1.47
C LYS A 111 -11.60 16.02 -1.27
N ASP A 112 -12.45 16.11 -2.29
CA ASP A 112 -13.85 15.71 -2.20
C ASP A 112 -14.00 14.20 -1.94
N ARG A 113 -13.20 13.38 -2.63
CA ARG A 113 -13.16 11.94 -2.37
C ARG A 113 -12.68 11.64 -0.95
N SER A 114 -11.73 12.41 -0.42
CA SER A 114 -11.23 12.25 0.96
C SER A 114 -12.28 12.64 1.99
N LYS A 115 -13.03 13.74 1.78
CA LYS A 115 -14.17 14.11 2.62
C LYS A 115 -15.22 13.00 2.68
N ASN A 116 -15.56 12.41 1.53
CA ASN A 116 -16.50 11.28 1.47
C ASN A 116 -15.99 10.06 2.25
N LYS A 117 -14.68 9.77 2.16
CA LYS A 117 -14.06 8.69 2.93
C LYS A 117 -14.03 8.98 4.44
N LEU A 118 -13.76 10.22 4.85
CA LEU A 118 -13.85 10.65 6.24
C LEU A 118 -15.26 10.47 6.81
N ALA A 119 -16.30 10.84 6.05
CA ALA A 119 -17.69 10.60 6.43
C ALA A 119 -17.98 9.10 6.58
N THR A 120 -17.48 8.28 5.66
CA THR A 120 -17.60 6.82 5.73
C THR A 120 -16.94 6.26 6.99
N ILE A 121 -15.71 6.69 7.31
CA ILE A 121 -15.00 6.29 8.53
C ILE A 121 -15.81 6.67 9.77
N LYS A 122 -16.34 7.90 9.83
CA LYS A 122 -17.15 8.37 10.96
C LYS A 122 -18.36 7.47 11.20
N THR A 123 -19.06 7.07 10.14
CA THR A 123 -20.19 6.13 10.22
C THR A 123 -19.75 4.76 10.71
N ILE A 124 -18.65 4.20 10.16
CA ILE A 124 -18.11 2.91 10.58
C ILE A 124 -17.76 2.93 12.07
N GLN A 125 -17.04 3.95 12.53
CA GLN A 125 -16.63 4.08 13.93
C GLN A 125 -17.83 4.24 14.87
N GLY A 126 -18.86 5.00 14.47
CA GLY A 126 -20.11 5.10 15.22
C GLY A 126 -20.81 3.75 15.39
N ASN A 127 -20.93 2.98 14.31
CA ASN A 127 -21.52 1.64 14.36
C ASN A 127 -20.68 0.64 15.17
N ILE A 128 -19.34 0.70 15.08
CA ILE A 128 -18.45 -0.11 15.93
C ILE A 128 -18.71 0.19 17.41
N LYS A 129 -18.83 1.46 17.81
CA LYS A 129 -19.16 1.84 19.19
C LYS A 129 -20.51 1.26 19.63
N LYS A 130 -21.55 1.44 18.80
CA LYS A 130 -22.90 0.87 19.03
C LYS A 130 -22.85 -0.65 19.23
N TYR A 131 -22.19 -1.39 18.33
CA TYR A 131 -22.14 -2.86 18.43
C TYR A 131 -21.29 -3.33 19.61
N ASN A 132 -20.22 -2.62 19.97
CA ASN A 132 -19.46 -2.92 21.18
C ASN A 132 -20.29 -2.71 22.45
N GLN A 133 -21.12 -1.67 22.51
CA GLN A 133 -22.03 -1.48 23.65
C GLN A 133 -23.02 -2.63 23.80
N ILE A 134 -23.64 -3.07 22.69
CA ILE A 134 -24.56 -4.23 22.69
C ILE A 134 -23.82 -5.50 23.13
N TYR A 135 -22.61 -5.74 22.59
CA TYR A 135 -21.80 -6.89 22.95
C TYR A 135 -21.39 -6.90 24.42
N ASN A 136 -20.96 -5.75 24.97
CA ASN A 136 -20.57 -5.63 26.37
C ASN A 136 -21.77 -5.83 27.31
N GLN A 137 -22.95 -5.31 26.94
CA GLN A 137 -24.18 -5.60 27.68
C GLN A 137 -24.46 -7.12 27.71
N ALA A 138 -24.40 -7.78 26.55
CA ALA A 138 -24.60 -9.23 26.48
C ALA A 138 -23.54 -10.01 27.28
N LEU A 139 -22.31 -9.52 27.32
CA LEU A 139 -21.23 -10.12 28.10
C LEU A 139 -21.50 -10.02 29.61
N ASN A 140 -21.98 -8.87 30.09
CA ASN A 140 -22.39 -8.70 31.49
C ASN A 140 -23.57 -9.62 31.84
N GLU A 141 -24.60 -9.66 30.99
CA GLU A 141 -25.74 -10.57 31.16
C GLU A 141 -25.29 -12.04 31.19
N THR A 142 -24.26 -12.42 30.43
CA THR A 142 -23.65 -13.77 30.50
C THR A 142 -22.97 -14.02 31.84
N GLY A 143 -22.22 -13.03 32.35
CA GLY A 143 -21.53 -13.11 33.64
C GLY A 143 -22.48 -13.23 34.83
N GLU A 144 -23.69 -12.68 34.71
CA GLU A 144 -24.78 -12.81 35.68
C GLU A 144 -25.57 -14.13 35.55
N GLY A 145 -25.23 -15.00 34.59
CA GLY A 145 -25.97 -16.24 34.30
C GLY A 145 -27.25 -16.04 33.48
N ASN A 146 -27.53 -14.81 33.03
CA ASN A 146 -28.71 -14.45 32.24
C ASN A 146 -28.54 -14.79 30.74
N TYR A 147 -28.24 -16.04 30.40
CA TYR A 147 -27.86 -16.48 29.04
C TYR A 147 -28.93 -16.23 27.97
N THR A 148 -30.21 -16.44 28.27
CA THR A 148 -31.32 -16.18 27.34
C THR A 148 -31.43 -14.68 27.03
N LYS A 149 -31.27 -13.83 28.05
CA LYS A 149 -31.28 -12.37 27.89
C LYS A 149 -30.08 -11.91 27.07
N SER A 150 -28.89 -12.42 27.36
CA SER A 150 -27.67 -12.18 26.59
C SER A 150 -27.85 -12.50 25.11
N ASN A 151 -28.44 -13.67 24.80
CA ASN A 151 -28.72 -14.06 23.42
C ASN A 151 -29.72 -13.13 22.71
N SER A 152 -30.75 -12.66 23.42
CA SER A 152 -31.68 -11.65 22.91
C SER A 152 -30.97 -10.32 22.63
N THR A 153 -30.07 -9.89 23.52
CA THR A 153 -29.22 -8.70 23.31
C THR A 153 -28.32 -8.86 22.08
N LEU A 154 -27.66 -10.00 21.91
CA LEU A 154 -26.81 -10.29 20.74
C LEU A 154 -27.58 -10.31 19.42
N ASN A 155 -28.86 -10.69 19.44
CA ASN A 155 -29.70 -10.68 18.22
C ASN A 155 -29.79 -9.28 17.61
N LYS A 156 -29.69 -8.20 18.40
CA LYS A 156 -29.65 -6.82 17.89
C LYS A 156 -28.46 -6.57 16.94
N ILE A 157 -27.36 -7.31 17.10
CA ILE A 157 -26.22 -7.27 16.17
C ILE A 157 -26.50 -8.15 14.94
N PHE A 158 -27.07 -9.34 15.14
CA PHE A 158 -27.26 -10.30 14.04
C PHE A 158 -28.38 -9.92 13.06
N THR A 159 -29.42 -9.22 13.53
CA THR A 159 -30.54 -8.78 12.70
C THR A 159 -30.26 -7.48 11.97
N ASP A 160 -29.30 -6.67 12.42
CA ASP A 160 -28.90 -5.44 11.73
C ASP A 160 -28.14 -5.76 10.43
N PRO A 161 -28.67 -5.41 9.24
CA PRO A 161 -28.00 -5.69 7.97
C PRO A 161 -26.66 -4.95 7.83
N THR A 162 -26.52 -3.79 8.48
CA THR A 162 -25.28 -3.02 8.48
C THR A 162 -24.16 -3.81 9.15
N ALA A 163 -24.46 -4.53 10.24
CA ALA A 163 -23.50 -5.34 10.96
C ALA A 163 -22.91 -6.47 10.10
N LYS A 164 -23.60 -6.91 9.03
CA LYS A 164 -23.12 -7.95 8.10
C LYS A 164 -22.04 -7.47 7.14
N GLN A 165 -21.83 -6.16 7.03
CA GLN A 165 -20.79 -5.60 6.16
C GLN A 165 -19.39 -6.02 6.63
N ASN A 166 -18.45 -6.10 5.68
CA ASN A 166 -17.10 -6.59 5.93
C ASN A 166 -16.39 -5.84 7.07
N TYR A 167 -16.68 -4.54 7.22
CA TYR A 167 -16.14 -3.67 8.27
C TYR A 167 -16.32 -4.24 9.68
N TYR A 168 -17.47 -4.88 9.96
CA TYR A 168 -17.85 -5.31 11.31
C TYR A 168 -17.63 -6.81 11.57
N LYS A 169 -16.90 -7.52 10.68
CA LYS A 169 -16.62 -8.97 10.85
C LYS A 169 -16.06 -9.34 12.22
N ALA A 170 -15.21 -8.50 12.80
CA ALA A 170 -14.59 -8.77 14.10
C ALA A 170 -15.62 -8.83 15.25
N ILE A 171 -16.51 -7.83 15.34
CA ILE A 171 -17.55 -7.81 16.38
C ILE A 171 -18.61 -8.89 16.15
N LEU A 172 -18.96 -9.18 14.89
CA LEU A 172 -19.83 -10.31 14.55
C LEU A 172 -19.25 -11.66 15.00
N LYS A 173 -17.93 -11.87 14.82
CA LYS A 173 -17.26 -13.11 15.28
C LYS A 173 -17.36 -13.24 16.80
N LYS A 174 -17.05 -12.17 17.54
CA LYS A 174 -17.16 -12.15 19.01
C LYS A 174 -18.59 -12.43 19.47
N ALA A 175 -19.58 -11.78 18.86
CA ALA A 175 -20.99 -12.00 19.17
C ALA A 175 -21.41 -13.46 18.93
N LYS A 176 -21.01 -14.06 17.79
CA LYS A 176 -21.31 -15.48 17.48
C LYS A 176 -20.71 -16.42 18.52
N GLN A 177 -19.47 -16.18 18.92
CA GLN A 177 -18.77 -16.97 19.93
C GLN A 177 -19.46 -16.88 21.30
N LEU A 178 -19.87 -15.68 21.72
CA LEU A 178 -20.60 -15.50 22.99
C LEU A 178 -21.96 -16.22 22.96
N ARG A 179 -22.72 -16.10 21.87
CA ARG A 179 -23.99 -16.83 21.71
C ARG A 179 -23.79 -18.35 21.80
N ALA A 180 -22.73 -18.88 21.18
CA ALA A 180 -22.42 -20.31 21.27
C ALA A 180 -22.15 -20.74 22.71
N LYS A 181 -21.38 -19.97 23.48
CA LYS A 181 -21.14 -20.21 24.91
C LYS A 181 -22.42 -20.18 25.74
N ASN A 182 -23.28 -19.19 25.51
CA ASN A 182 -24.57 -19.07 26.19
C ASN A 182 -25.46 -20.28 25.90
N ASN A 183 -25.52 -20.72 24.64
CA ASN A 183 -26.29 -21.89 24.25
C ASN A 183 -25.77 -23.16 24.93
N ALA A 184 -24.45 -23.33 25.01
CA ALA A 184 -23.81 -24.44 25.72
C ALA A 184 -24.19 -24.47 27.22
N ALA A 185 -24.18 -23.30 27.87
CA ALA A 185 -24.58 -23.17 29.26
C ALA A 185 -26.06 -23.49 29.49
N LEU A 186 -26.94 -23.11 28.54
CA LEU A 186 -28.37 -23.39 28.59
C LEU A 186 -28.71 -24.87 28.38
N THR A 187 -27.95 -25.59 27.55
CA THR A 187 -28.21 -27.01 27.25
C THR A 187 -27.51 -27.97 28.21
N GLY A 188 -26.78 -27.46 29.22
CA GLY A 188 -25.99 -28.28 30.14
C GLY A 188 -24.87 -29.07 29.45
N SER A 189 -24.53 -28.73 28.21
CA SER A 189 -23.57 -29.44 27.39
C SER A 189 -22.36 -28.52 27.15
N PRO A 190 -21.21 -28.74 27.82
CA PRO A 190 -20.02 -27.98 27.53
C PRO A 190 -19.59 -28.33 26.11
N THR A 191 -19.83 -27.42 25.16
CA THR A 191 -19.28 -27.58 23.82
C THR A 191 -17.79 -27.28 23.91
N GLY A 192 -17.02 -28.36 24.05
CA GLY A 192 -15.60 -28.37 23.76
C GLY A 192 -15.34 -27.79 22.37
N ASP A 193 -14.34 -26.93 22.33
CA ASP A 193 -13.45 -26.71 21.20
C ASP A 193 -14.06 -26.84 19.78
N THR A 194 -14.39 -25.70 19.19
CA THR A 194 -14.24 -25.52 17.73
C THR A 194 -13.14 -24.50 17.47
N GLY A 195 -11.95 -24.80 18.01
CA GLY A 195 -10.68 -24.52 17.37
C GLY A 195 -10.69 -25.15 15.98
N ALA A 196 -10.47 -24.31 14.99
CA ALA A 196 -10.25 -24.78 13.63
C ALA A 196 -8.97 -25.62 13.61
N THR A 197 -9.15 -26.84 13.14
CA THR A 197 -8.22 -27.94 12.94
C THR A 197 -6.93 -27.49 12.27
N THR A 198 -5.82 -27.72 12.96
CA THR A 198 -4.52 -27.97 12.33
C THR A 198 -4.42 -29.47 12.10
N PRO A 199 -4.17 -29.97 10.88
CA PRO A 199 -3.70 -31.33 10.69
C PRO A 199 -2.17 -31.33 10.65
N ALA A 200 -1.57 -32.01 11.62
CA ALA A 200 -0.19 -32.48 11.56
C ALA A 200 -0.17 -33.95 11.07
N GLY A 201 0.79 -34.27 10.21
CA GLY A 201 1.04 -35.59 9.62
C GLY A 201 1.73 -35.42 8.26
N SER A 202 3.01 -35.05 8.21
CA SER A 202 4.17 -35.96 8.16
C SER A 202 4.09 -37.00 7.03
N SER A 203 4.76 -36.71 5.91
CA SER A 203 5.74 -37.65 5.33
C SER A 203 6.74 -36.91 4.44
N SER A 204 8.00 -37.22 4.73
CA SER A 204 9.27 -36.98 4.06
C SER A 204 9.28 -37.15 2.53
N THR A 205 10.00 -36.28 1.83
CA THR A 205 11.15 -36.72 1.02
C THR A 205 12.16 -35.58 0.88
N SER A 206 13.43 -35.95 1.03
CA SER A 206 14.66 -35.17 1.03
C SER A 206 15.05 -34.55 -0.33
N SER A 207 15.68 -33.39 -0.28
CA SER A 207 16.99 -33.20 -0.94
C SER A 207 17.76 -32.06 -0.29
N SER A 208 18.80 -32.48 0.42
CA SER A 208 19.97 -31.73 0.85
C SER A 208 20.55 -30.85 -0.26
N PHE A 209 20.90 -29.60 0.05
CA PHE A 209 22.23 -29.04 -0.27
C PHE A 209 22.58 -27.95 0.75
N GLY A 210 23.77 -28.10 1.34
CA GLY A 210 24.21 -27.46 2.58
C GLY A 210 24.63 -25.97 2.48
N PRO A 211 24.98 -25.37 3.63
CA PRO A 211 25.25 -23.95 3.74
C PRO A 211 26.69 -23.66 3.33
N THR A 212 26.89 -22.68 2.45
CA THR A 212 28.21 -22.05 2.30
C THR A 212 28.08 -20.58 2.64
N SER A 213 28.67 -20.24 3.77
CA SER A 213 29.05 -18.89 4.14
C SER A 213 30.09 -18.37 3.14
N SER A 214 29.80 -17.25 2.49
CA SER A 214 30.85 -16.44 1.86
C SER A 214 30.40 -14.99 1.79
N THR A 215 31.02 -14.22 2.67
CA THR A 215 31.26 -12.78 2.55
C THR A 215 31.84 -12.48 1.17
N SER A 216 31.15 -11.71 0.34
CA SER A 216 31.79 -11.05 -0.79
C SER A 216 31.01 -9.81 -1.20
N SER A 217 31.58 -8.66 -0.88
CA SER A 217 31.30 -7.39 -1.54
C SER A 217 31.57 -7.58 -3.04
N SER A 218 30.58 -7.40 -3.90
CA SER A 218 30.86 -7.26 -5.34
C SER A 218 30.00 -6.18 -5.95
N VAL A 219 30.70 -5.14 -6.38
CA VAL A 219 30.26 -4.07 -7.28
C VAL A 219 29.89 -4.74 -8.60
N ASN A 220 28.70 -4.45 -9.13
CA ASN A 220 28.34 -4.85 -10.49
C ASN A 220 27.82 -3.63 -11.27
N THR A 221 28.72 -3.05 -12.04
CA THR A 221 28.46 -2.19 -13.20
C THR A 221 27.94 -3.03 -14.36
N PRO A 222 26.84 -2.65 -15.04
CA PRO A 222 26.43 -3.31 -16.27
C PRO A 222 27.41 -3.02 -17.41
N ASN A 223 27.95 -4.08 -17.98
CA ASN A 223 28.68 -4.11 -19.24
C ASN A 223 27.71 -3.84 -20.40
N VAL A 224 27.93 -2.77 -21.16
CA VAL A 224 27.27 -2.49 -22.45
C VAL A 224 28.37 -2.14 -23.46
N ALA A 225 28.40 -2.88 -24.58
CA ALA A 225 29.31 -2.65 -25.70
C ALA A 225 29.09 -1.27 -26.35
N PRO A 226 30.13 -0.65 -26.95
CA PRO A 226 30.16 0.77 -27.22
C PRO A 226 29.56 1.10 -28.59
N ASN A 227 28.68 2.11 -28.64
CA ASN A 227 28.69 3.01 -29.79
C ASN A 227 28.32 4.45 -29.40
N SER A 228 29.25 5.36 -29.74
CA SER A 228 29.37 6.81 -29.50
C SER A 228 29.12 7.35 -28.07
N SER A 229 30.23 7.70 -27.45
CA SER A 229 30.48 8.17 -26.09
C SER A 229 29.91 9.54 -25.71
N ALA A 230 29.19 9.60 -24.59
CA ALA A 230 29.39 10.66 -23.61
C ALA A 230 30.12 10.03 -22.41
N SER A 231 31.42 10.31 -22.26
CA SER A 231 32.21 9.80 -21.14
C SER A 231 31.87 10.53 -19.86
N LEU A 232 31.55 9.78 -18.80
CA LEU A 232 31.34 10.33 -17.45
C LEU A 232 32.55 11.15 -16.99
N THR A 233 32.30 12.37 -16.57
CA THR A 233 33.26 13.26 -15.89
C THR A 233 33.76 12.61 -14.60
N PRO A 234 34.95 13.01 -14.09
CA PRO A 234 35.47 12.51 -12.82
C PRO A 234 34.51 12.70 -11.64
N SER A 235 33.74 13.79 -11.64
CA SER A 235 32.70 14.09 -10.64
C SER A 235 31.52 13.12 -10.71
N GLU A 236 31.08 12.75 -11.92
CA GLU A 236 30.01 11.77 -12.14
C GLU A 236 30.43 10.35 -11.77
N LYS A 237 31.69 9.97 -12.04
CA LYS A 237 32.24 8.68 -11.58
C LYS A 237 32.35 8.61 -10.07
N LYS A 238 32.66 9.73 -9.40
CA LYS A 238 32.70 9.84 -7.94
C LYS A 238 31.30 9.80 -7.33
N ALA A 239 30.32 10.47 -7.94
CA ALA A 239 28.93 10.44 -7.50
C ALA A 239 28.28 9.06 -7.69
N ALA A 240 28.51 8.40 -8.82
CA ALA A 240 28.03 7.04 -9.07
C ALA A 240 28.65 6.02 -8.11
N LYS A 241 29.94 6.17 -7.75
CA LYS A 241 30.60 5.35 -6.72
C LYS A 241 30.14 5.67 -5.28
N ALA A 242 29.65 6.89 -5.03
CA ALA A 242 29.15 7.34 -3.74
C ALA A 242 27.65 7.05 -3.49
N TYR A 243 26.90 6.67 -4.54
CA TYR A 243 25.50 6.26 -4.44
C TYR A 243 25.38 4.92 -3.71
N LYS A 244 24.77 4.94 -2.51
CA LYS A 244 24.50 3.75 -1.67
C LYS A 244 23.04 3.66 -1.18
N GLY A 245 22.09 4.24 -1.90
CA GLY A 245 20.68 4.24 -1.51
C GLY A 245 19.84 3.34 -2.41
N SER A 246 19.18 2.32 -1.85
CA SER A 246 17.91 1.87 -2.42
C SER A 246 16.86 2.93 -2.06
N ASN A 247 16.02 3.35 -3.02
CA ASN A 247 14.95 4.33 -2.79
C ASN A 247 13.80 3.71 -1.96
N GLU A 248 14.10 3.22 -0.76
CA GLU A 248 13.26 2.30 0.02
C GLU A 248 13.06 2.79 1.46
N TYR A 249 12.33 3.90 1.68
CA TYR A 249 12.05 4.35 3.06
C TYR A 249 10.65 4.94 3.34
N THR A 250 9.66 4.75 2.46
CA THR A 250 8.26 5.17 2.74
C THR A 250 7.23 4.06 2.59
N VAL A 251 7.68 2.80 2.57
CA VAL A 251 6.81 1.65 2.34
C VAL A 251 6.74 0.84 3.63
N ASN A 252 5.53 0.54 4.10
CA ASN A 252 5.33 -0.44 5.17
C ASN A 252 6.08 -1.74 4.79
N PRO A 253 7.00 -2.26 5.63
CA PRO A 253 7.82 -3.43 5.30
C PRO A 253 7.02 -4.65 4.83
N LYS A 254 5.75 -4.76 5.27
CA LYS A 254 4.82 -5.84 4.88
C LYS A 254 4.36 -5.77 3.41
N LYS A 255 4.49 -4.63 2.74
CA LYS A 255 4.16 -4.45 1.31
C LYS A 255 5.27 -4.96 0.39
N ASN A 256 6.47 -5.20 0.93
CA ASN A 256 7.59 -5.79 0.19
C ASN A 256 7.62 -7.30 0.34
N GLN A 257 6.51 -7.93 0.72
CA GLN A 257 6.44 -9.37 0.95
C GLN A 257 5.33 -10.04 0.13
N ILE A 258 5.62 -11.24 -0.36
CA ILE A 258 4.68 -12.19 -0.95
C ILE A 258 4.76 -13.45 -0.10
N ASN A 259 3.62 -13.92 0.43
CA ASN A 259 3.56 -15.08 1.33
C ASN A 259 4.51 -14.97 2.54
N GLY A 260 4.67 -13.76 3.09
CA GLY A 260 5.56 -13.48 4.23
C GLY A 260 7.06 -13.44 3.88
N LYS A 261 7.44 -13.65 2.61
CA LYS A 261 8.84 -13.55 2.13
C LYS A 261 9.09 -12.25 1.39
N GLN A 262 10.23 -11.62 1.65
CA GLN A 262 10.58 -10.37 1.01
C GLN A 262 10.80 -10.54 -0.50
N ILE A 263 10.24 -9.62 -1.31
CA ILE A 263 10.48 -9.53 -2.74
C ILE A 263 11.93 -9.08 -2.95
N THR A 264 12.72 -9.94 -3.56
CA THR A 264 14.16 -9.77 -3.77
C THR A 264 14.47 -8.84 -4.95
N ALA A 265 15.67 -8.27 -4.96
CA ALA A 265 16.14 -7.44 -6.08
C ALA A 265 16.14 -8.20 -7.42
N SER A 266 16.46 -9.50 -7.42
CA SER A 266 16.41 -10.34 -8.63
C SER A 266 14.99 -10.50 -9.16
N GLN A 267 13.99 -10.65 -8.29
CA GLN A 267 12.58 -10.66 -8.68
C GLN A 267 12.14 -9.32 -9.27
N VAL A 268 12.61 -8.20 -8.71
CA VAL A 268 12.38 -6.86 -9.27
C VAL A 268 13.00 -6.72 -10.67
N THR A 269 14.25 -7.14 -10.86
CA THR A 269 14.90 -7.11 -12.19
C THR A 269 14.18 -7.98 -13.21
N SER A 270 13.77 -9.19 -12.83
CA SER A 270 13.00 -10.09 -13.69
C SER A 270 11.64 -9.52 -14.06
N ALA A 271 10.93 -8.93 -13.09
CA ALA A 271 9.65 -8.27 -13.32
C ALA A 271 9.79 -7.06 -14.27
N ARG A 272 10.84 -6.25 -14.13
CA ARG A 272 11.13 -5.14 -15.07
C ARG A 272 11.22 -5.62 -16.52
N LYS A 273 11.92 -6.74 -16.77
CA LYS A 273 11.99 -7.35 -18.10
C LYS A 273 10.61 -7.76 -18.61
N GLN A 274 9.78 -8.38 -17.77
CA GLN A 274 8.42 -8.81 -18.13
C GLN A 274 7.48 -7.61 -18.40
N ILE A 275 7.63 -6.53 -17.64
CA ILE A 275 6.88 -5.28 -17.83
C ILE A 275 7.29 -4.61 -19.15
N SER A 276 8.59 -4.52 -19.43
CA SER A 276 9.11 -4.01 -20.71
C SER A 276 8.65 -4.85 -21.90
N ALA A 277 8.67 -6.18 -21.77
CA ALA A 277 8.15 -7.08 -22.81
C ALA A 277 6.64 -6.94 -23.04
N ALA A 278 5.90 -6.44 -22.04
CA ALA A 278 4.48 -6.14 -22.17
C ALA A 278 4.20 -4.79 -22.87
N GLY A 279 5.24 -4.05 -23.28
CA GLY A 279 5.15 -2.77 -23.98
C GLY A 279 5.07 -1.55 -23.06
N ILE A 280 5.41 -1.70 -21.78
CA ILE A 280 5.36 -0.64 -20.77
C ILE A 280 6.79 -0.31 -20.35
N ASP A 281 7.16 0.98 -20.35
CA ASP A 281 8.50 1.41 -19.99
C ASP A 281 8.79 1.16 -18.50
N SER A 282 9.38 0.01 -18.20
CA SER A 282 9.75 -0.35 -16.83
C SER A 282 10.83 0.58 -16.26
N ASN A 283 11.63 1.28 -17.08
CA ASN A 283 12.63 2.23 -16.59
C ASN A 283 11.99 3.51 -16.03
N ALA A 284 10.73 3.78 -16.38
CA ALA A 284 9.96 4.87 -15.77
C ALA A 284 9.44 4.52 -14.36
N MET A 285 9.47 3.24 -13.96
CA MET A 285 8.93 2.72 -12.70
C MET A 285 9.99 2.63 -11.60
N SER A 286 9.61 2.97 -10.36
CA SER A 286 10.45 2.74 -9.18
C SER A 286 10.51 1.25 -8.83
N ASP A 287 11.50 0.82 -8.05
CA ASP A 287 11.56 -0.57 -7.56
C ASP A 287 10.31 -0.92 -6.73
N GLN A 288 9.71 0.07 -6.07
CA GLN A 288 8.48 -0.14 -5.34
C GLN A 288 7.28 -0.34 -6.25
N ASP A 289 7.18 0.40 -7.36
CA ASP A 289 6.14 0.18 -8.36
C ASP A 289 6.22 -1.22 -8.92
N VAL A 290 7.45 -1.69 -9.19
CA VAL A 290 7.69 -3.05 -9.65
C VAL A 290 7.32 -4.07 -8.57
N LYS A 291 7.68 -3.84 -7.29
CA LYS A 291 7.26 -4.71 -6.16
C LYS A 291 5.73 -4.76 -6.01
N ASN A 292 5.05 -3.62 -6.15
CA ASN A 292 3.59 -3.53 -6.11
C ASN A 292 2.95 -4.29 -7.28
N ILE A 293 3.55 -4.24 -8.48
CA ILE A 293 3.13 -5.01 -9.65
C ILE A 293 3.33 -6.51 -9.42
N ILE A 294 4.48 -6.94 -8.89
CA ILE A 294 4.75 -8.35 -8.59
C ILE A 294 3.70 -8.86 -7.59
N LYS A 295 3.44 -8.09 -6.53
CA LYS A 295 2.43 -8.45 -5.51
C LYS A 295 1.02 -8.49 -6.10
N GLY A 296 0.65 -7.48 -6.88
CA GLY A 296 -0.66 -7.40 -7.52
C GLY A 296 -0.92 -8.55 -8.49
N ALA A 297 0.06 -8.90 -9.32
CA ALA A 297 -0.01 -10.05 -10.22
C ALA A 297 -0.16 -11.36 -9.45
N HIS A 298 0.61 -11.53 -8.37
CA HIS A 298 0.49 -12.69 -7.48
C HIS A 298 -0.88 -12.79 -6.81
N ASP A 299 -1.40 -11.70 -6.24
CA ASP A 299 -2.69 -11.66 -5.54
C ASP A 299 -3.89 -11.92 -6.48
N GLN A 300 -3.73 -11.67 -7.79
CA GLN A 300 -4.75 -11.92 -8.82
C GLN A 300 -4.54 -13.23 -9.59
N HIS A 301 -3.50 -14.00 -9.27
CA HIS A 301 -3.11 -15.21 -10.01
C HIS A 301 -2.85 -14.97 -11.51
N GLU A 302 -2.40 -13.76 -11.87
CA GLU A 302 -2.08 -13.34 -13.23
C GLU A 302 -0.56 -13.33 -13.46
N SER A 303 -0.11 -13.43 -14.71
CA SER A 303 1.29 -13.14 -15.03
C SER A 303 1.54 -11.64 -14.96
N ILE A 304 2.77 -11.23 -14.62
CA ILE A 304 3.13 -9.79 -14.54
C ILE A 304 2.79 -9.08 -15.84
N GLY A 305 3.08 -9.69 -16.99
CA GLY A 305 2.78 -9.12 -18.31
C GLY A 305 1.28 -8.92 -18.58
N GLN A 306 0.41 -9.83 -18.12
CA GLN A 306 -1.04 -9.67 -18.23
C GLN A 306 -1.54 -8.59 -17.27
N TYR A 307 -1.11 -8.68 -16.01
CA TYR A 307 -1.47 -7.74 -14.96
C TYR A 307 -1.19 -6.29 -15.36
N VAL A 308 -0.03 -6.05 -15.97
CA VAL A 308 0.32 -4.69 -16.41
C VAL A 308 -0.38 -4.25 -17.69
N LYS A 309 -0.66 -5.15 -18.65
CA LYS A 309 -1.41 -4.79 -19.86
C LYS A 309 -2.82 -4.32 -19.56
N GLU A 310 -3.50 -4.94 -18.60
CA GLU A 310 -4.87 -4.59 -18.24
C GLU A 310 -4.95 -3.29 -17.44
N ARG A 311 -3.88 -2.92 -16.71
CA ARG A 311 -3.94 -1.85 -15.70
C ARG A 311 -3.07 -0.63 -16.01
N TYR A 312 -2.06 -0.76 -16.87
CA TYR A 312 -1.08 0.29 -17.16
C TYR A 312 -1.01 0.69 -18.64
N LYS A 313 -1.67 -0.05 -19.54
CA LYS A 313 -1.97 0.42 -20.90
C LYS A 313 -3.16 1.40 -20.88
#